data_AF-A0A5C6FJ75-F1
#
_entry.id   AF-A0A5C6FJ75-F1
#
_cell.length_a   1.000
_cell.length_b   1.000
_cell.length_c   1.000
_cell.angle_alpha   90.00
_cell.angle_beta   90.00
_cell.angle_gamma   90.00
#
_symmetry.space_group_name_H-M   'P 1'
#
loop_
_entity.id
_entity.type
_entity.pdbx_description
1 polymer ?
#
loop_
_entity_poly.entity_id
_entity_poly.type
_entity_poly.pdbx_seq_one_letter_code
_entity_poly.pdbx_strand_id
1 'polypeptide(L)'
;MWVVVGFALSTLLPAAGVTSVAGLTMTCLGFTLWTFLGLLTLPTLSRQASYAIDGMVLQSGASPQVLQQTVKAFDVLQDDEPRRSALIETIFHPVPSVHNRCSPTPGSAPIAWHAARITLFVSWACMGMLVRAVHCNVGRPELWVMLPTD
;
A
#
# COMPACT_ATOMS: atom_id res chain seq x y z
N MET A 1 -2.70 2.62 13.57
CA MET A 1 -3.82 1.83 14.14
C MET A 1 -3.84 0.39 13.63
N TRP A 2 -3.88 0.13 12.31
CA TRP A 2 -3.97 -1.23 11.74
C TRP A 2 -2.97 -2.24 12.32
N VAL A 3 -1.69 -1.87 12.39
CA VAL A 3 -0.62 -2.73 12.93
C VAL A 3 -0.80 -3.04 14.41
N VAL A 4 -1.03 -2.03 15.24
CA VAL A 4 -1.19 -2.18 16.69
C VAL A 4 -2.44 -3.01 17.02
N VAL A 5 -3.56 -2.72 16.36
CA VAL A 5 -4.81 -3.48 16.53
C VAL A 5 -4.63 -4.92 16.08
N GLY A 6 -4.02 -5.14 14.92
CA GLY A 6 -3.72 -6.47 14.41
C GLY A 6 -2.87 -7.29 15.37
N PHE A 7 -1.79 -6.70 15.86
CA PHE A 7 -0.92 -7.38 16.82
C PHE A 7 -1.64 -7.71 18.12
N ALA A 8 -2.39 -6.74 18.68
CA ALA A 8 -3.19 -6.95 19.88
C ALA A 8 -4.21 -8.07 19.70
N LEU A 9 -4.96 -8.09 18.60
CA LEU A 9 -5.91 -9.17 18.29
C LEU A 9 -5.21 -10.53 18.15
N SER A 10 -4.02 -10.56 17.54
CA SER A 10 -3.24 -11.80 17.42
C SER A 10 -2.78 -12.37 18.75
N THR A 11 -2.59 -11.53 19.78
CA THR A 11 -2.27 -12.03 21.14
C THR A 11 -3.44 -12.74 21.81
N LEU A 12 -4.67 -12.58 21.28
CA LEU A 12 -5.89 -13.23 21.81
C LEU A 12 -6.13 -14.61 21.20
N LEU A 13 -5.32 -15.04 20.22
CA LEU A 13 -5.44 -16.37 19.62
C LEU A 13 -5.11 -17.47 20.64
N PRO A 14 -5.70 -18.67 20.51
CA PRO A 14 -5.33 -19.80 21.35
C PRO A 14 -3.82 -20.07 21.28
N ALA A 15 -3.20 -20.26 22.44
CA ALA A 15 -1.76 -20.47 22.60
C ALA A 15 -0.87 -19.29 22.12
N ALA A 16 -1.43 -18.12 21.80
CA ALA A 16 -0.66 -16.91 21.55
C ALA A 16 -0.30 -16.18 22.86
N GLY A 17 0.62 -15.23 22.77
CA GLY A 17 1.12 -14.46 23.90
C GLY A 17 2.51 -13.87 23.63
N VAL A 18 3.05 -13.14 24.60
CA VAL A 18 4.37 -12.48 24.49
C VAL A 18 5.35 -12.92 25.59
N THR A 19 4.95 -13.85 26.44
CA THR A 19 5.72 -14.32 27.61
C THR A 19 6.54 -15.58 27.35
N SER A 20 6.35 -16.24 26.21
CA SER A 20 7.09 -17.44 25.80
C SER A 20 7.39 -17.42 24.31
N VAL A 21 8.41 -18.17 23.88
CA VAL A 21 8.80 -18.28 22.46
C VAL A 21 7.68 -18.91 21.63
N ALA A 22 7.03 -19.95 22.16
CA ALA A 22 5.91 -20.61 21.48
C ALA A 22 4.72 -19.66 21.32
N GLY A 23 4.36 -18.94 22.40
CA GLY A 23 3.28 -17.95 22.36
C GLY A 23 3.57 -16.79 21.43
N LEU A 24 4.82 -16.30 21.43
CA LEU A 24 5.24 -15.22 20.54
C LEU A 24 5.18 -15.65 19.08
N THR A 25 5.64 -16.87 18.77
CA THR A 25 5.55 -17.45 17.44
C THR A 25 4.09 -17.51 16.95
N MET A 26 3.17 -18.01 17.79
CA MET A 26 1.74 -18.05 17.45
C MET A 26 1.16 -16.65 17.22
N THR A 27 1.54 -15.66 18.03
CA THR A 27 1.16 -14.26 17.85
C THR A 27 1.64 -13.73 16.49
N CYS A 28 2.90 -13.98 16.12
CA CYS A 28 3.47 -13.54 14.85
C CYS A 28 2.78 -14.19 13.65
N LEU A 29 2.39 -15.46 13.75
CA LEU A 29 1.63 -16.16 12.70
C LEU A 29 0.24 -15.53 12.52
N GLY A 30 -0.49 -15.31 13.62
CA GLY A 30 -1.76 -14.60 13.58
C GLY A 30 -1.63 -13.20 12.99
N PHE A 31 -0.58 -12.47 13.40
CA PHE A 31 -0.31 -11.12 12.91
C PHE A 31 0.08 -11.10 11.43
N THR A 32 0.75 -12.15 10.94
CA THR A 32 1.05 -12.32 9.52
C THR A 32 -0.24 -12.47 8.72
N LEU A 33 -1.21 -13.27 9.19
CA LEU A 33 -2.52 -13.39 8.54
C LEU A 33 -3.29 -12.08 8.54
N TRP A 34 -3.28 -11.35 9.66
CA TRP A 34 -3.89 -10.01 9.75
C TRP A 34 -3.26 -9.03 8.74
N THR A 35 -1.93 -9.03 8.66
CA THR A 35 -1.20 -8.17 7.72
C THR A 35 -1.50 -8.56 6.27
N PHE A 36 -1.67 -9.86 6.00
CA PHE A 36 -2.09 -10.36 4.68
C PHE A 36 -3.49 -9.88 4.30
N LEU A 37 -4.44 -9.83 5.24
CA LEU A 37 -5.74 -9.21 4.99
C LEU A 37 -5.61 -7.71 4.63
N GLY A 38 -4.65 -7.03 5.26
CA GLY A 38 -4.28 -5.66 4.90
C GLY A 38 -3.83 -5.54 3.45
N LEU A 39 -3.03 -6.50 2.94
CA LEU A 39 -2.60 -6.52 1.54
C LEU A 39 -3.77 -6.65 0.56
N LEU A 40 -4.86 -7.31 0.94
CA LEU A 40 -6.02 -7.47 0.05
C LEU A 40 -6.89 -6.20 -0.02
N THR A 41 -6.76 -5.29 0.95
CA THR A 41 -7.73 -4.20 1.15
C THR A 41 -7.10 -2.80 1.09
N LEU A 42 -5.94 -2.63 1.72
CA LEU A 42 -5.25 -1.33 1.82
C LEU A 42 -4.71 -0.79 0.50
N PRO A 43 -4.26 -1.61 -0.48
CA PRO A 43 -3.87 -1.11 -1.79
C PRO A 43 -5.01 -0.34 -2.48
N THR A 44 -6.25 -0.82 -2.35
CA THR A 44 -7.42 -0.13 -2.94
C THR A 44 -7.62 1.27 -2.35
N LEU A 45 -7.50 1.42 -1.03
CA LEU A 45 -7.57 2.74 -0.40
C LEU A 45 -6.41 3.65 -0.83
N SER A 46 -5.21 3.08 -0.99
CA SER A 46 -4.02 3.81 -1.44
C SER A 46 -4.21 4.33 -2.88
N ARG A 47 -4.74 3.50 -3.78
CA ARG A 47 -5.01 3.91 -5.18
C ARG A 47 -6.07 5.01 -5.29
N GLN A 48 -7.11 4.96 -4.46
CA GLN A 48 -8.14 6.01 -4.42
C GLN A 48 -7.55 7.36 -4.00
N ALA A 49 -6.61 7.35 -3.05
CA ALA A 49 -5.86 8.55 -2.69
C ALA A 49 -5.05 9.10 -3.87
N SER A 50 -4.34 8.25 -4.62
CA SER A 50 -3.59 8.67 -5.82
C SER A 50 -4.50 9.35 -6.85
N TYR A 51 -5.67 8.79 -7.15
CA TYR A 51 -6.63 9.41 -8.09
C TYR A 51 -7.16 10.76 -7.58
N ALA A 52 -7.47 10.87 -6.28
CA ALA A 52 -7.93 12.11 -5.69
C ALA A 52 -6.85 13.20 -5.76
N ILE A 53 -5.59 12.85 -5.48
CA ILE A 53 -4.45 13.77 -5.54
C ILE A 53 -4.17 14.22 -6.98
N ASP A 54 -4.25 13.32 -7.96
CA ASP A 54 -4.18 13.67 -9.38
C ASP A 54 -5.25 14.69 -9.77
N GLY A 55 -6.50 14.45 -9.33
CA GLY A 55 -7.60 15.38 -9.54
C GLY A 55 -7.33 16.76 -8.91
N MET A 56 -6.83 16.81 -7.68
CA MET A 56 -6.47 18.06 -7.00
C MET A 56 -5.34 18.81 -7.71
N VAL A 57 -4.32 18.10 -8.20
CA VAL A 57 -3.21 18.70 -8.96
C VAL A 57 -3.71 19.33 -10.25
N LEU A 58 -4.58 18.63 -11.00
CA LEU A 58 -5.17 19.19 -12.22
C LEU A 58 -6.08 20.40 -11.92
N GLN A 59 -6.88 20.33 -10.86
CA GLN A 59 -7.73 21.44 -10.41
C GLN A 59 -6.92 22.66 -9.96
N SER A 60 -5.70 22.46 -9.46
CA SER A 60 -4.79 23.55 -9.11
C SER A 60 -4.18 24.28 -10.32
N GLY A 61 -4.49 23.85 -11.55
CA GLY A 61 -4.04 24.47 -12.80
C GLY A 61 -2.79 23.82 -13.40
N ALA A 62 -2.36 22.66 -12.88
CA ALA A 62 -1.25 21.92 -13.48
C ALA A 62 -1.61 21.39 -14.88
N SER A 63 -0.62 21.37 -15.79
CA SER A 63 -0.79 20.80 -17.13
C SER A 63 -1.03 19.28 -17.04
N PRO A 64 -2.07 18.75 -17.71
CA PRO A 64 -2.29 17.29 -17.80
C PRO A 64 -1.11 16.54 -18.42
N GLN A 65 -0.42 17.15 -19.39
CA GLN A 65 0.73 16.58 -20.06
C GLN A 65 1.92 16.45 -19.11
N VAL A 66 2.16 17.47 -18.28
CA VAL A 66 3.21 17.44 -17.25
C VAL A 66 2.92 16.35 -16.24
N LEU A 67 1.68 16.27 -15.73
CA LEU A 67 1.28 15.20 -14.80
C LEU A 67 1.53 13.81 -15.42
N GLN A 68 1.09 13.59 -16.66
CA GLN A 68 1.28 12.30 -17.34
C GLN A 68 2.76 11.94 -17.53
N GLN A 69 3.60 12.91 -17.88
CA GLN A 69 5.06 12.71 -18.01
C GLN A 69 5.70 12.36 -16.67
N THR A 70 5.31 13.08 -15.61
CA THR A 70 5.77 12.82 -14.24
C THR A 70 5.38 11.42 -13.79
N VAL A 71 4.13 11.00 -13.98
CA VAL A 71 3.64 9.66 -13.63
C VAL A 71 4.40 8.57 -14.39
N LYS A 72 4.66 8.78 -15.68
CA LYS A 72 5.45 7.85 -16.49
C LYS A 72 6.90 7.77 -16.00
N ALA A 73 7.51 8.89 -15.64
CA ALA A 73 8.87 8.90 -15.10
C ALA A 73 8.96 8.12 -13.77
N PHE A 74 7.95 8.23 -12.91
CA PHE A 74 7.89 7.46 -11.67
C PHE A 74 7.68 5.96 -11.89
N ASP A 75 6.82 5.57 -12.83
CA ASP A 75 6.62 4.15 -13.17
C ASP A 75 7.95 3.48 -13.57
N VAL A 76 8.75 4.15 -14.41
CA VAL A 76 10.10 3.69 -14.82
C VAL A 76 11.04 3.53 -13.62
N LEU A 77 10.97 4.43 -12.63
CA LEU A 77 11.81 4.34 -11.43
C LEU A 77 11.37 3.26 -10.45
N GLN A 78 10.11 2.80 -10.54
CA GLN A 78 9.53 1.80 -9.65
C GLN A 78 9.62 0.41 -10.28
N ASP A 79 8.57 0.04 -11.03
CA ASP A 79 8.30 -1.31 -11.51
C ASP A 79 8.34 -1.41 -13.06
N ASP A 80 8.37 -0.27 -13.77
CA ASP A 80 8.39 -0.15 -15.23
C ASP A 80 7.29 -0.97 -15.93
N GLU A 81 6.06 -0.91 -15.40
CA GLU A 81 4.93 -1.69 -15.89
C GLU A 81 3.70 -0.78 -16.12
N PRO A 82 3.68 -0.01 -17.23
CA PRO A 82 2.70 1.06 -17.45
C PRO A 82 1.27 0.56 -17.68
N ARG A 83 1.09 -0.75 -17.92
CA ARG A 83 -0.21 -1.42 -18.10
C ARG A 83 -0.22 -2.70 -17.30
N ARG A 84 -1.29 -2.90 -16.52
CA ARG A 84 -1.47 -4.05 -15.64
C ARG A 84 -2.90 -4.58 -15.74
N SER A 85 -3.07 -5.87 -15.47
CA SER A 85 -4.43 -6.41 -15.33
C SER A 85 -5.08 -5.86 -14.05
N ALA A 86 -6.39 -5.62 -14.09
CA ALA A 86 -7.13 -5.03 -12.97
C ALA A 86 -7.00 -5.84 -11.67
N LEU A 87 -6.99 -7.17 -11.76
CA LEU A 87 -6.87 -8.05 -10.58
C LEU A 87 -5.47 -7.98 -9.95
N ILE A 88 -4.41 -7.99 -10.78
CA ILE A 88 -3.03 -7.86 -10.30
C ILE A 88 -2.81 -6.48 -9.66
N GLU A 89 -3.30 -5.42 -10.29
CA GLU A 89 -3.22 -4.08 -9.72
C GLU A 89 -3.98 -4.02 -8.38
N THR A 90 -5.16 -4.64 -8.31
CA THR A 90 -6.00 -4.62 -7.12
C THR A 90 -5.32 -5.23 -5.90
N ILE A 91 -4.70 -6.40 -6.07
CA ILE A 91 -4.13 -7.20 -4.99
C ILE A 91 -2.71 -6.77 -4.64
N PHE A 92 -1.91 -6.40 -5.63
CA PHE A 92 -0.46 -6.28 -5.44
C PHE A 92 0.09 -4.85 -5.54
N HIS A 93 -0.68 -3.91 -6.09
CA HIS A 93 -0.18 -2.57 -6.39
C HIS A 93 -0.98 -1.51 -5.64
N PRO A 94 -0.36 -0.80 -4.67
CA PRO A 94 -1.01 0.28 -3.94
C PRO A 94 -1.11 1.57 -4.76
N VAL A 95 -0.44 1.62 -5.90
CA VAL A 95 -0.41 2.76 -6.82
C VAL A 95 -0.98 2.31 -8.16
N PRO A 96 -1.89 3.08 -8.76
CA PRO A 96 -2.49 2.70 -10.02
C PRO A 96 -1.50 2.85 -11.17
N SER A 97 -1.60 1.97 -12.16
CA SER A 97 -0.76 2.05 -13.37
C SER A 97 -0.95 3.36 -14.12
N VAL A 98 0.06 3.74 -14.91
CA VAL A 98 0.03 4.94 -15.77
C VAL A 98 -1.25 4.97 -16.62
N HIS A 99 -1.63 3.82 -17.18
CA HIS A 99 -2.84 3.71 -18.00
C HIS A 99 -4.12 4.06 -17.23
N ASN A 100 -4.28 3.55 -16.01
CA ASN A 100 -5.49 3.76 -15.22
C ASN A 100 -5.57 5.20 -14.67
N ARG A 101 -4.43 5.87 -14.49
CA ARG A 101 -4.36 7.28 -14.08
C ARG A 101 -4.74 8.27 -15.18
N CYS A 102 -4.60 7.89 -16.45
CA CYS A 102 -5.04 8.71 -17.58
C CYS A 102 -6.57 8.79 -17.73
N SER A 103 -7.30 7.82 -17.18
CA SER A 103 -8.76 7.73 -17.23
C SER A 103 -9.32 7.53 -15.81
N PRO A 104 -9.11 8.49 -14.89
CA PRO A 104 -9.49 8.31 -13.51
C PRO A 104 -11.01 8.16 -13.41
N THR A 105 -11.46 7.09 -12.74
CA THR A 105 -12.86 6.98 -12.36
C THR A 105 -13.06 7.79 -11.08
N PRO A 106 -14.02 8.73 -11.01
CA PRO A 106 -14.24 9.51 -9.80
C PRO A 106 -14.66 8.57 -8.65
N GLY A 107 -13.81 8.49 -7.63
CA GLY A 107 -14.07 7.78 -6.39
C GLY A 107 -14.41 8.74 -5.26
N SER A 108 -15.45 8.45 -4.48
CA SER A 108 -15.81 9.17 -3.26
C SER A 108 -15.16 8.58 -2.00
N ALA A 109 -14.17 7.71 -2.17
CA ALA A 109 -13.54 6.97 -1.07
C ALA A 109 -12.61 7.88 -0.24
N PRO A 110 -12.45 7.60 1.06
CA PRO A 110 -11.54 8.35 1.92
C PRO A 110 -10.09 8.28 1.40
N ILE A 111 -9.42 9.43 1.40
CA ILE A 111 -8.02 9.56 1.01
C ILE A 111 -7.16 8.99 2.15
N ALA A 112 -6.63 7.79 1.96
CA ALA A 112 -5.65 7.17 2.86
C ALA A 112 -4.34 6.94 2.09
N TRP A 113 -3.65 8.03 1.79
CA TRP A 113 -2.40 8.03 1.02
C TRP A 113 -1.34 7.16 1.70
N HIS A 114 -0.68 6.31 0.91
CA HIS A 114 0.30 5.29 1.34
C HIS A 114 -0.16 4.32 2.45
N ALA A 115 -1.46 4.12 2.66
CA ALA A 115 -1.95 3.23 3.73
C ALA A 115 -1.33 1.84 3.69
N ALA A 116 -1.23 1.22 2.49
CA ALA A 116 -0.62 -0.10 2.33
C ALA A 116 0.88 -0.10 2.64
N ARG A 117 1.62 0.86 2.06
CA ARG A 117 3.08 1.00 2.18
C ARG A 117 3.50 1.24 3.62
N ILE A 118 2.94 2.25 4.27
CA ILE A 118 3.25 2.58 5.66
C ILE A 118 2.89 1.43 6.59
N THR A 119 1.74 0.78 6.37
CA THR A 119 1.33 -0.39 7.16
C THR A 119 2.35 -1.52 7.05
N LEU A 120 2.82 -1.84 5.85
CA LEU A 120 3.84 -2.88 5.67
C LEU A 120 5.17 -2.51 6.31
N PHE A 121 5.64 -1.28 6.11
CA PHE A 121 6.88 -0.81 6.70
C PHE A 121 6.85 -0.88 8.23
N VAL A 122 5.80 -0.35 8.86
CA VAL A 122 5.70 -0.35 10.33
C VAL A 122 5.34 -1.72 10.91
N SER A 123 4.79 -2.65 10.10
CA SER A 123 4.53 -4.03 10.54
C SER A 123 5.80 -4.78 10.95
N TRP A 124 6.98 -4.34 10.48
CA TRP A 124 8.27 -4.87 10.89
C TRP A 124 8.46 -4.84 12.41
N ALA A 125 8.00 -3.77 13.09
CA ALA A 125 8.11 -3.64 14.54
C ALA A 125 7.34 -4.72 15.32
N CYS A 126 6.35 -5.33 14.66
CA CYS A 126 5.54 -6.43 15.18
C CYS A 126 5.97 -7.80 14.61
N MET A 127 7.21 -7.89 14.09
CA MET A 127 7.77 -9.08 13.42
C MET A 127 6.94 -9.56 12.21
N GLY A 128 6.28 -8.62 11.51
CA GLY A 128 5.62 -8.91 10.25
C GLY A 128 6.62 -9.36 9.18
N MET A 129 6.42 -10.54 8.61
CA MET A 129 7.32 -11.11 7.60
C MET A 129 7.02 -10.63 6.17
N LEU A 130 5.82 -10.09 5.94
CA LEU A 130 5.33 -9.80 4.59
C LEU A 130 6.04 -8.63 3.91
N VAL A 131 6.54 -7.65 4.67
CA VAL A 131 7.28 -6.50 4.12
C VAL A 131 8.49 -6.93 3.26
N ARG A 132 9.06 -8.10 3.53
CA ARG A 132 10.17 -8.69 2.76
C ARG A 132 9.73 -9.60 1.62
N ALA A 133 8.48 -10.07 1.65
CA ALA A 133 7.96 -11.05 0.69
C ALA A 133 7.22 -10.40 -0.49
N VAL A 134 6.54 -9.26 -0.25
CA VAL A 134 5.70 -8.59 -1.26
C VAL A 134 6.28 -7.24 -1.67
N HIS A 135 7.43 -7.29 -2.36
CA HIS A 135 8.18 -6.11 -2.79
C HIS A 135 7.35 -5.12 -3.63
N CYS A 136 6.40 -5.59 -4.44
CA CYS A 136 5.48 -4.73 -5.23
C CYS A 136 4.53 -3.87 -4.37
N ASN A 137 4.18 -4.32 -3.16
CA ASN A 137 3.30 -3.57 -2.27
C ASN A 137 4.05 -2.51 -1.46
N VAL A 138 5.29 -2.81 -1.06
CA VAL A 138 6.17 -1.83 -0.41
C VAL A 138 6.80 -0.90 -1.46
N GLY A 139 7.01 -1.37 -2.69
CA GLY A 139 7.70 -0.63 -3.73
C GLY A 139 9.13 -0.31 -3.32
N ARG A 140 9.59 0.88 -3.70
CA ARG A 140 10.92 1.41 -3.39
C ARG A 140 10.84 2.49 -2.30
N PRO A 141 11.17 2.18 -1.02
CA PRO A 141 11.06 3.12 0.09
C PRO A 141 11.81 4.44 -0.10
N GLU A 142 12.93 4.40 -0.84
CA GLU A 142 13.71 5.57 -1.21
C GLU A 142 12.95 6.57 -2.07
N LEU A 143 11.86 6.14 -2.71
CA LEU A 143 11.00 6.99 -3.53
C LEU A 143 9.78 7.52 -2.78
N TRP A 144 9.47 7.04 -1.57
CA TRP A 144 8.24 7.39 -0.80
C TRP A 144 8.15 8.85 -0.33
N VAL A 145 9.22 9.61 -0.50
CA VAL A 145 9.28 11.05 -0.17
C VAL A 145 9.10 11.91 -1.42
N MET A 146 9.04 11.29 -2.60
CA MET A 146 8.77 11.99 -3.84
C MET A 146 7.27 12.29 -3.96
N LEU A 147 6.90 13.13 -4.93
CA LEU A 147 5.56 13.69 -5.14
C LEU A 147 4.41 12.77 -4.72
N PRO A 148 3.31 13.30 -4.15
CA PRO A 148 2.31 12.58 -3.34
C PRO A 148 1.41 11.55 -4.05
N THR A 149 1.85 11.04 -5.19
CA THR A 149 1.13 10.11 -6.05
C THR A 149 1.95 8.88 -6.41
N ASP A 150 3.12 8.79 -5.78
CA ASP A 150 4.12 7.75 -5.90
C ASP A 150 3.70 6.46 -5.22
#